data_AF-A0A7C9BJK5-F1
#
_entry.id   AF-A0A7C9BJK5-F1
#
_cell.length_a   1.000
_cell.length_b   1.000
_cell.length_c   1.000
_cell.angle_alpha   90.00
_cell.angle_beta   90.00
_cell.angle_gamma   90.00
#
_symmetry.space_group_name_H-M   'P 1'
#
loop_
_entity.id
_entity.type
_entity.pdbx_description
1 polymer ?
#
loop_
_entity_poly.entity_id
_entity_poly.type
_entity_poly.pdbx_seq_one_letter_code
_entity_poly.pdbx_strand_id
1 'polypeptide(L)'
;MHTKTDPWYGPQHSGKISLGNCPALATMRAKGTLGEVEEKILRAMAQNEGCVDTVQAIDIAIISAGAMQKIIRGSASKGELAVQIATFRDTQPDAYQQYFANCGWTVNGSGDSSELGYAHPTFTNGVRLIGDDLYRALRRDCSKDTMGKVIKCPPVASMAHAVSSPLYQELQIKDFVDRLNQAINKSPSGYPYRIKDYLQSPLGRATALDQDVNYPGATAGSMQASLDRFFKNHPQASRNPAEWGANRATYETSILQDYGPTRSMAVVNGVSVAGTRYQHLVSALGLPS
;
A
#
# COMPACT_ATOMS: atom_id res chain seq x y z
N MET A 1 25.12 -1.75 -10.50
CA MET A 1 24.27 -2.73 -9.79
C MET A 1 24.58 -2.56 -8.31
N HIS A 2 23.72 -1.90 -7.53
CA HIS A 2 23.93 -1.71 -6.09
C HIS A 2 23.74 -3.05 -5.37
N THR A 3 24.69 -3.43 -4.51
CA THR A 3 24.57 -4.63 -3.68
C THR A 3 23.75 -4.31 -2.42
N LYS A 4 23.30 -5.34 -1.72
CA LYS A 4 22.42 -5.26 -0.53
C LYS A 4 23.01 -4.43 0.64
N THR A 5 24.27 -4.01 0.54
CA THR A 5 25.04 -3.30 1.57
C THR A 5 25.36 -1.85 1.22
N ASP A 6 25.07 -1.39 -0.01
CA ASP A 6 25.28 0.02 -0.35
C ASP A 6 24.20 0.86 0.35
N PRO A 7 24.56 1.95 1.05
CA PRO A 7 23.57 2.89 1.56
C PRO A 7 22.77 3.48 0.39
N TRP A 8 21.44 3.29 0.44
CA TRP A 8 20.53 3.83 -0.56
C TRP A 8 20.32 5.32 -0.31
N TYR A 9 20.93 6.16 -1.15
CA TYR A 9 20.66 7.60 -1.15
C TYR A 9 19.64 7.95 -2.21
N GLY A 10 18.69 8.80 -1.85
CA GLY A 10 17.71 9.31 -2.78
C GLY A 10 16.84 10.42 -2.20
N PRO A 11 16.14 11.17 -3.05
CA PRO A 11 15.20 12.20 -2.63
C PRO A 11 13.98 11.56 -1.96
N GLN A 12 13.46 12.24 -0.94
CA GLN A 12 12.21 11.89 -0.29
C GLN A 12 11.39 13.15 -0.03
N HIS A 13 10.11 13.08 -0.37
CA HIS A 13 9.06 13.93 0.16
C HIS A 13 8.28 13.13 1.21
N SER A 14 8.42 13.46 2.48
CA SER A 14 7.81 12.68 3.57
C SER A 14 6.28 12.75 3.61
N GLY A 15 5.68 13.76 2.96
CA GLY A 15 4.24 14.00 2.99
C GLY A 15 3.77 14.62 4.31
N LYS A 16 2.53 15.11 4.30
CA LYS A 16 1.85 15.73 5.46
C LYS A 16 0.42 15.24 5.63
N ILE A 17 -0.14 14.55 4.63
CA ILE A 17 -1.54 14.14 4.62
C ILE A 17 -1.60 12.65 4.99
N SER A 18 -1.76 12.33 6.27
CA SER A 18 -1.92 10.93 6.68
C SER A 18 -3.15 10.30 6.04
N LEU A 19 -3.12 8.99 5.77
CA LEU A 19 -4.27 8.26 5.22
C LEU A 19 -5.55 8.52 6.02
N GLY A 20 -5.45 8.52 7.36
CA GLY A 20 -6.57 8.72 8.26
C GLY A 20 -7.12 10.14 8.28
N ASN A 21 -6.36 11.13 7.80
CA ASN A 21 -6.80 12.54 7.69
C ASN A 21 -7.01 12.96 6.23
N CYS A 22 -6.99 12.01 5.29
CA CYS A 22 -7.15 12.28 3.86
C CYS A 22 -8.57 12.85 3.59
N PRO A 23 -8.70 14.07 3.03
CA PRO A 23 -10.00 14.68 2.72
C PRO A 23 -10.89 13.84 1.78
N ALA A 24 -10.28 12.99 0.94
CA ALA A 24 -11.00 12.07 0.07
C ALA A 24 -11.88 11.08 0.86
N LEU A 25 -11.54 10.71 2.10
CA LEU A 25 -12.38 9.85 2.93
C LEU A 25 -13.77 10.46 3.13
N ALA A 26 -13.84 11.69 3.63
CA ALA A 26 -15.10 12.39 3.86
C ALA A 26 -15.86 12.64 2.55
N THR A 27 -15.13 13.02 1.50
CA THR A 27 -15.70 13.26 0.16
C THR A 27 -16.36 12.00 -0.40
N MET A 28 -15.69 10.86 -0.35
CA MET A 28 -16.21 9.58 -0.86
C MET A 28 -17.35 9.03 -0.01
N ARG A 29 -17.32 9.25 1.32
CA ARG A 29 -18.47 8.93 2.19
C ARG A 29 -19.72 9.72 1.80
N ALA A 30 -19.58 11.03 1.59
CA ALA A 30 -20.68 11.88 1.17
C ALA A 30 -21.24 11.49 -0.21
N LYS A 31 -20.38 11.02 -1.13
CA LYS A 31 -20.78 10.49 -2.45
C LYS A 31 -21.38 9.08 -2.40
N GLY A 32 -21.29 8.38 -1.26
CA GLY A 32 -21.71 6.98 -1.14
C GLY A 32 -20.76 5.96 -1.82
N THR A 33 -19.55 6.38 -2.20
CA THR A 33 -18.55 5.52 -2.87
C THR A 33 -17.54 4.90 -1.89
N LEU A 34 -17.70 5.13 -0.59
CA LEU A 34 -16.95 4.50 0.50
C LEU A 34 -17.95 4.11 1.59
N GLY A 35 -17.87 2.89 2.14
CA GLY A 35 -18.69 2.47 3.27
C GLY A 35 -18.09 2.85 4.64
N GLU A 36 -18.89 2.76 5.70
CA GLU A 36 -18.47 3.10 7.07
C GLU A 36 -17.37 2.17 7.58
N VAL A 37 -17.53 0.87 7.31
CA VAL A 37 -16.57 -0.15 7.73
C VAL A 37 -15.24 0.02 6.98
N GLU A 38 -15.28 0.29 5.66
CA GLU A 38 -14.05 0.58 4.92
C GLU A 38 -13.37 1.84 5.46
N GLU A 39 -14.09 2.94 5.66
CA GLU A 39 -13.51 4.17 6.21
C GLU A 39 -12.85 3.91 7.58
N LYS A 40 -13.55 3.21 8.48
CA LYS A 40 -13.03 2.86 9.80
C LYS A 40 -11.72 2.08 9.70
N ILE A 41 -11.66 1.09 8.81
CA ILE A 41 -10.45 0.29 8.54
C ILE A 41 -9.32 1.18 8.01
N LEU A 42 -9.58 2.03 7.00
CA LEU A 42 -8.55 2.89 6.40
C LEU A 42 -8.00 3.93 7.38
N ARG A 43 -8.83 4.46 8.27
CA ARG A 43 -8.37 5.34 9.36
C ARG A 43 -7.45 4.61 10.34
N ALA A 44 -7.77 3.36 10.69
CA ALA A 44 -6.91 2.54 11.56
C ALA A 44 -5.58 2.19 10.88
N MET A 45 -5.59 1.91 9.57
CA MET A 45 -4.38 1.66 8.78
C MET A 45 -3.40 2.83 8.78
N ALA A 46 -3.86 4.06 9.02
CA ALA A 46 -3.02 5.26 8.96
C ALA A 46 -1.82 5.27 9.93
N GLN A 47 -1.90 4.55 11.05
CA GLN A 47 -0.76 4.42 11.98
C GLN A 47 0.35 3.51 11.44
N ASN A 48 0.00 2.66 10.49
CA ASN A 48 0.85 1.66 9.90
C ASN A 48 1.36 2.05 8.50
N GLU A 49 0.68 2.97 7.83
CA GLU A 49 0.96 3.40 6.46
C GLU A 49 1.51 4.84 6.40
N GLY A 50 2.10 5.19 5.25
CA GLY A 50 2.62 6.53 5.00
C GLY A 50 1.53 7.59 4.76
N CYS A 51 1.96 8.79 4.39
CA CYS A 51 1.04 9.83 3.94
C CYS A 51 0.65 9.61 2.48
N VAL A 52 -0.54 10.06 2.08
CA VAL A 52 -1.04 9.95 0.69
C VAL A 52 -0.25 10.82 -0.29
N ASP A 53 0.51 11.79 0.22
CA ASP A 53 1.41 12.66 -0.52
C ASP A 53 2.89 12.26 -0.40
N THR A 54 3.22 11.17 0.32
CA THR A 54 4.59 10.68 0.42
C THR A 54 5.11 10.21 -0.95
N VAL A 55 6.31 10.64 -1.33
CA VAL A 55 7.01 10.21 -2.55
C VAL A 55 8.46 9.93 -2.21
N GLN A 56 8.99 8.79 -2.64
CA GLN A 56 10.36 8.40 -2.32
C GLN A 56 11.07 7.81 -3.53
N ALA A 57 12.37 8.04 -3.64
CA ALA A 57 13.24 7.32 -4.57
C ALA A 57 14.45 6.79 -3.79
N ILE A 58 14.17 6.03 -2.71
CA ILE A 58 15.14 5.51 -1.76
C ILE A 58 14.96 4.00 -1.74
N ASP A 59 15.94 3.23 -2.22
CA ASP A 59 15.92 1.76 -2.45
C ASP A 59 15.90 1.31 -3.94
N ILE A 60 15.54 0.04 -4.16
CA ILE A 60 15.47 -0.67 -5.45
C ILE A 60 14.34 -0.17 -6.38
N ALA A 61 13.35 0.55 -5.87
CA ALA A 61 12.32 1.17 -6.69
C ALA A 61 12.91 2.36 -7.45
N ILE A 62 12.42 2.63 -8.67
CA ILE A 62 12.78 3.87 -9.35
C ILE A 62 12.20 5.05 -8.56
N ILE A 63 10.91 4.98 -8.26
CA ILE A 63 10.16 5.90 -7.40
C ILE A 63 8.94 5.15 -6.81
N SER A 64 8.57 5.50 -5.59
CA SER A 64 7.34 5.10 -4.91
C SER A 64 6.49 6.33 -4.59
N ALA A 65 5.16 6.17 -4.57
CA ALA A 65 4.25 7.25 -4.20
C ALA A 65 2.99 6.76 -3.48
N GLY A 66 2.44 7.64 -2.64
CA GLY A 66 1.18 7.45 -1.95
C GLY A 66 1.27 6.61 -0.68
N ALA A 67 0.17 6.48 0.06
CA ALA A 67 0.19 5.83 1.37
C ALA A 67 0.52 4.33 1.28
N MET A 68 0.09 3.62 0.22
CA MET A 68 0.48 2.22 -0.06
C MET A 68 1.88 2.08 -0.69
N GLN A 69 2.60 3.18 -0.91
CA GLN A 69 3.92 3.19 -1.54
C GLN A 69 3.97 2.38 -2.84
N LYS A 70 2.99 2.57 -3.73
CA LYS A 70 3.01 1.94 -5.06
C LYS A 70 4.28 2.35 -5.80
N ILE A 71 4.94 1.40 -6.45
CA ILE A 71 6.25 1.61 -7.06
C ILE A 71 6.22 1.46 -8.58
N ILE A 72 7.21 2.06 -9.24
CA ILE A 72 7.75 1.56 -10.51
C ILE A 72 9.18 1.04 -10.31
N ARG A 73 9.55 0.02 -11.06
CA ARG A 73 10.91 -0.54 -11.04
C ARG A 73 11.29 -1.20 -12.37
N GLY A 74 12.56 -1.58 -12.49
CA GLY A 74 13.09 -2.32 -13.63
C GLY A 74 13.24 -1.47 -14.90
N SER A 75 13.85 -2.05 -15.93
CA SER A 75 14.22 -1.35 -17.17
C SER A 75 13.06 -0.70 -17.92
N ALA A 76 11.84 -1.22 -17.75
CA ALA A 76 10.63 -0.72 -18.40
C ALA A 76 9.84 0.29 -17.56
N SER A 77 10.28 0.64 -16.34
CA SER A 77 9.51 1.49 -15.41
C SER A 77 8.07 1.01 -15.19
N LYS A 78 7.89 -0.31 -15.00
CA LYS A 78 6.58 -0.92 -14.74
C LYS A 78 6.34 -1.11 -13.25
N GLY A 79 5.08 -1.26 -12.87
CA GLY A 79 4.67 -1.53 -11.50
C GLY A 79 3.31 -0.91 -11.18
N GLU A 80 2.82 -1.15 -9.97
CA GLU A 80 1.48 -0.73 -9.56
C GLU A 80 1.27 0.79 -9.64
N LEU A 81 2.33 1.60 -9.52
CA LEU A 81 2.24 3.05 -9.68
C LEU A 81 1.97 3.44 -11.13
N ALA A 82 2.59 2.77 -12.10
CA ALA A 82 2.32 3.01 -13.52
C ALA A 82 0.87 2.63 -13.87
N VAL A 83 0.37 1.50 -13.34
CA VAL A 83 -1.03 1.08 -13.52
C VAL A 83 -2.00 2.11 -12.92
N GLN A 84 -1.70 2.60 -11.72
CA GLN A 84 -2.52 3.61 -11.05
C GLN A 84 -2.58 4.92 -11.84
N ILE A 85 -1.44 5.43 -12.32
CA ILE A 85 -1.39 6.66 -13.11
C ILE A 85 -2.06 6.46 -14.48
N ALA A 86 -1.94 5.28 -15.12
CA ALA A 86 -2.68 4.97 -16.34
C ALA A 86 -4.20 4.98 -16.09
N THR A 87 -4.65 4.40 -14.99
CA THR A 87 -6.07 4.45 -14.58
C THR A 87 -6.52 5.90 -14.37
N PHE A 88 -5.70 6.74 -13.74
CA PHE A 88 -6.00 8.15 -13.56
C PHE A 88 -6.08 8.92 -14.90
N ARG A 89 -5.14 8.66 -15.82
CA ARG A 89 -5.16 9.20 -17.19
C ARG A 89 -6.47 8.86 -17.90
N ASP A 90 -6.89 7.60 -17.82
CA ASP A 90 -8.03 7.11 -18.57
C ASP A 90 -9.38 7.56 -17.96
N THR A 91 -9.43 7.74 -16.65
CA THR A 91 -10.66 8.12 -15.92
C THR A 91 -10.79 9.62 -15.66
N GLN A 92 -9.68 10.36 -15.66
CA GLN A 92 -9.61 11.79 -15.33
C GLN A 92 -8.60 12.50 -16.26
N PRO A 93 -8.82 12.51 -17.60
CA PRO A 93 -7.81 12.94 -18.57
C PRO A 93 -7.35 14.39 -18.38
N ASP A 94 -8.27 15.32 -18.09
CA ASP A 94 -7.93 16.74 -17.87
C ASP A 94 -7.06 16.92 -16.62
N ALA A 95 -7.42 16.23 -15.53
CA ALA A 95 -6.65 16.26 -14.29
C ALA A 95 -5.29 15.58 -14.46
N TYR A 96 -5.22 14.48 -15.22
CA TYR A 96 -3.96 13.87 -15.59
C TYR A 96 -3.06 14.83 -16.38
N GLN A 97 -3.63 15.55 -17.35
CA GLN A 97 -2.88 16.53 -18.12
C GLN A 97 -2.32 17.61 -17.21
N GLN A 98 -3.15 18.15 -16.31
CA GLN A 98 -2.78 19.19 -15.35
C GLN A 98 -1.70 18.73 -14.37
N TYR A 99 -1.90 17.60 -13.71
CA TYR A 99 -1.08 17.19 -12.56
C TYR A 99 0.14 16.35 -12.94
N PHE A 100 0.06 15.56 -14.02
CA PHE A 100 1.15 14.68 -14.45
C PHE A 100 1.81 15.16 -15.74
N ALA A 101 1.08 15.19 -16.86
CA ALA A 101 1.69 15.37 -18.18
C ALA A 101 2.37 16.73 -18.34
N ASN A 102 1.70 17.82 -17.94
CA ASN A 102 2.27 19.17 -17.95
C ASN A 102 3.43 19.33 -16.95
N CYS A 103 3.53 18.44 -15.97
CA CYS A 103 4.60 18.41 -14.97
C CYS A 103 5.73 17.44 -15.34
N GLY A 104 5.69 16.84 -16.53
CA GLY A 104 6.75 15.99 -17.07
C GLY A 104 6.54 14.49 -16.90
N TRP A 105 5.55 14.04 -16.13
CA TRP A 105 5.23 12.63 -15.95
C TRP A 105 4.32 12.12 -17.06
N THR A 106 4.72 11.05 -17.74
CA THR A 106 3.93 10.44 -18.81
C THR A 106 3.82 8.93 -18.64
N VAL A 107 2.61 8.41 -18.78
CA VAL A 107 2.35 6.96 -18.76
C VAL A 107 1.90 6.47 -20.14
N ASN A 108 2.61 5.46 -20.65
CA ASN A 108 2.27 4.75 -21.88
C ASN A 108 1.64 3.40 -21.55
N GLY A 109 0.81 2.86 -22.44
CA GLY A 109 0.15 1.56 -22.24
C GLY A 109 -1.04 1.62 -21.26
N SER A 110 -1.54 0.43 -20.90
CA SER A 110 -2.70 0.25 -20.02
C SER A 110 -2.57 -1.02 -19.17
N GLY A 111 -3.21 -1.05 -18.01
CA GLY A 111 -3.11 -2.20 -17.08
C GLY A 111 -1.66 -2.53 -16.76
N ASP A 112 -1.34 -3.82 -16.65
CA ASP A 112 0.01 -4.31 -16.29
C ASP A 112 1.10 -3.99 -17.32
N SER A 113 0.71 -3.55 -18.52
CA SER A 113 1.66 -3.09 -19.55
C SER A 113 2.12 -1.65 -19.36
N SER A 114 1.54 -0.91 -18.40
CA SER A 114 1.77 0.53 -18.24
C SER A 114 3.21 0.85 -17.86
N GLU A 115 3.80 1.84 -18.54
CA GLU A 115 5.18 2.29 -18.38
C GLU A 115 5.24 3.78 -18.07
N LEU A 116 5.82 4.12 -16.92
CA LEU A 116 5.92 5.50 -16.46
C LEU A 116 7.30 6.11 -16.80
N GLY A 117 7.30 7.30 -17.39
CA GLY A 117 8.52 8.03 -17.72
C GLY A 117 8.43 9.50 -17.32
N TYR A 118 9.59 10.15 -17.27
CA TYR A 118 9.70 11.55 -16.90
C TYR A 118 10.54 12.34 -17.90
N ALA A 119 10.04 13.50 -18.32
CA ALA A 119 10.75 14.45 -19.17
C ALA A 119 10.60 15.87 -18.61
N HIS A 120 11.69 16.64 -18.56
CA HIS A 120 11.65 18.03 -18.13
C HIS A 120 12.78 18.83 -18.79
N PRO A 121 12.53 20.06 -19.28
CA PRO A 121 13.49 20.82 -20.08
C PRO A 121 14.86 21.01 -19.41
N THR A 122 14.89 21.22 -18.09
CA THR A 122 16.14 21.48 -17.34
C THR A 122 16.63 20.30 -16.51
N PHE A 123 15.84 19.24 -16.36
CA PHE A 123 16.23 18.08 -15.53
C PHE A 123 16.71 16.92 -16.40
N THR A 124 16.01 16.66 -17.52
CA THR A 124 16.31 15.59 -18.46
C THR A 124 16.66 16.09 -19.86
N ASN A 125 16.85 17.41 -20.03
CA ASN A 125 17.05 18.06 -21.34
C ASN A 125 15.91 17.76 -22.33
N GLY A 126 14.68 17.63 -21.83
CA GLY A 126 13.50 17.30 -22.64
C GLY A 126 13.41 15.83 -23.08
N VAL A 127 14.40 15.00 -22.76
CA VAL A 127 14.36 13.57 -23.07
C VAL A 127 13.49 12.83 -22.04
N ARG A 128 12.60 11.96 -22.53
CA ARG A 128 11.82 11.08 -21.66
C ARG A 128 12.69 9.93 -21.14
N LEU A 129 12.98 9.95 -19.85
CA LEU A 129 13.73 8.90 -19.17
C LEU A 129 12.79 7.82 -18.62
N ILE A 130 13.23 6.58 -18.71
CA ILE A 130 12.63 5.39 -18.07
C ILE A 130 13.74 4.51 -17.50
N GLY A 131 13.36 3.44 -16.79
CA GLY A 131 14.26 2.39 -16.35
C GLY A 131 15.45 2.92 -15.57
N ASP A 132 16.63 2.39 -15.92
CA ASP A 132 17.88 2.71 -15.26
C ASP A 132 18.29 4.18 -15.44
N ASP A 133 17.93 4.82 -16.56
CA ASP A 133 18.23 6.23 -16.79
C ASP A 133 17.42 7.12 -15.85
N LEU A 134 16.13 6.81 -15.69
CA LEU A 134 15.29 7.51 -14.72
C LEU A 134 15.73 7.22 -13.28
N TYR A 135 16.07 5.97 -12.98
CA TYR A 135 16.59 5.56 -11.67
C TYR A 135 17.82 6.40 -11.26
N ARG A 136 18.80 6.51 -12.17
CA ARG A 136 20.03 7.29 -11.95
C ARG A 136 19.74 8.78 -11.87
N ALA A 137 18.92 9.32 -12.77
CA ALA A 137 18.61 10.74 -12.81
C ALA A 137 17.97 11.23 -11.50
N LEU A 138 17.04 10.46 -10.93
CA LEU A 138 16.39 10.75 -9.65
C LEU A 138 17.36 10.89 -8.47
N ARG A 139 18.51 10.22 -8.53
CA ARG A 139 19.48 10.10 -7.43
C ARG A 139 20.77 10.87 -7.67
N ARG A 140 20.91 11.60 -8.78
CA ARG A 140 22.18 12.22 -9.21
C ARG A 140 22.79 13.19 -8.20
N ASP A 141 21.94 13.83 -7.39
CA ASP A 141 22.32 14.83 -6.38
C ASP A 141 22.27 14.25 -4.95
N CYS A 142 22.19 12.93 -4.81
CA CYS A 142 22.03 12.22 -3.54
C CYS A 142 23.32 11.48 -3.17
N SER A 143 23.85 11.80 -1.98
CA SER A 143 25.02 11.17 -1.40
C SER A 143 24.92 11.18 0.12
N LYS A 144 25.94 10.62 0.79
CA LYS A 144 26.09 10.73 2.25
C LYS A 144 26.05 12.19 2.71
N ASP A 145 26.64 13.10 1.94
CA ASP A 145 26.76 14.51 2.31
C ASP A 145 25.46 15.30 2.13
N THR A 146 24.55 14.80 1.30
CA THR A 146 23.23 15.40 1.07
C THR A 146 22.10 14.68 1.80
N MET A 147 22.40 13.58 2.51
CA MET A 147 21.43 12.87 3.34
C MET A 147 20.83 13.79 4.41
N GLY A 148 19.49 13.82 4.48
CA GLY A 148 18.74 14.69 5.39
C GLY A 148 18.72 16.17 5.00
N LYS A 149 19.35 16.57 3.89
CA LYS A 149 19.35 17.94 3.39
C LYS A 149 18.33 18.12 2.27
N VAL A 150 17.85 19.34 2.11
CA VAL A 150 16.93 19.70 1.01
C VAL A 150 17.69 19.71 -0.31
N ILE A 151 17.17 18.99 -1.30
CA ILE A 151 17.67 19.00 -2.68
C ILE A 151 16.55 19.37 -3.65
N LYS A 152 16.90 19.99 -4.79
CA LYS A 152 15.94 20.28 -5.85
C LYS A 152 15.76 19.05 -6.72
N CYS A 153 14.63 18.36 -6.57
CA CYS A 153 14.28 17.21 -7.39
C CYS A 153 12.90 17.40 -8.05
N PRO A 154 12.84 18.03 -9.24
CA PRO A 154 11.59 18.24 -9.98
C PRO A 154 10.68 17.01 -10.14
N PRO A 155 11.17 15.79 -10.47
CA PRO A 155 10.29 14.63 -10.59
C PRO A 155 9.63 14.23 -9.27
N VAL A 156 10.34 14.30 -8.13
CA VAL A 156 9.74 14.02 -6.81
C VAL A 156 8.75 15.11 -6.42
N ALA A 157 9.10 16.38 -6.63
CA ALA A 157 8.21 17.50 -6.31
C ALA A 157 6.92 17.48 -7.14
N SER A 158 7.01 17.22 -8.44
CA SER A 158 5.85 17.11 -9.33
C SER A 158 4.98 15.90 -9.01
N MET A 159 5.58 14.74 -8.72
CA MET A 159 4.83 13.56 -8.28
C MET A 159 4.09 13.85 -6.96
N ALA A 160 4.77 14.45 -5.98
CA ALA A 160 4.16 14.80 -4.68
C ALA A 160 2.98 15.76 -4.85
N HIS A 161 3.13 16.77 -5.73
CA HIS A 161 2.03 17.66 -6.09
C HIS A 161 0.85 16.91 -6.72
N ALA A 162 1.12 16.01 -7.66
CA ALA A 162 0.10 15.26 -8.38
C ALA A 162 -0.70 14.32 -7.46
N VAL A 163 0.00 13.53 -6.63
CA VAL A 163 -0.65 12.58 -5.72
C VAL A 163 -1.37 13.26 -4.56
N SER A 164 -1.06 14.53 -4.30
CA SER A 164 -1.80 15.39 -3.36
C SER A 164 -3.12 15.92 -3.92
N SER A 165 -3.37 15.80 -5.22
CA SER A 165 -4.60 16.34 -5.82
C SER A 165 -5.85 15.60 -5.29
N PRO A 166 -6.99 16.30 -5.09
CA PRO A 166 -8.19 15.68 -4.54
C PRO A 166 -8.66 14.44 -5.31
N LEU A 167 -8.66 14.51 -6.65
CA LEU A 167 -9.08 13.39 -7.50
C LEU A 167 -8.12 12.20 -7.42
N TYR A 168 -6.81 12.45 -7.29
CA TYR A 168 -5.85 11.36 -7.12
C TYR A 168 -5.92 10.75 -5.72
N GLN A 169 -6.21 11.55 -4.69
CA GLN A 169 -6.50 11.03 -3.35
C GLN A 169 -7.73 10.10 -3.36
N GLU A 170 -8.81 10.45 -4.06
CA GLU A 170 -9.97 9.56 -4.24
C GLU A 170 -9.56 8.23 -4.88
N LEU A 171 -8.70 8.26 -5.91
CA LEU A 171 -8.16 7.04 -6.53
C LEU A 171 -7.31 6.21 -5.56
N GLN A 172 -6.47 6.85 -4.73
CA GLN A 172 -5.70 6.14 -3.71
C GLN A 172 -6.60 5.43 -2.70
N ILE A 173 -7.66 6.09 -2.21
CA ILE A 173 -8.64 5.49 -1.30
C ILE A 173 -9.36 4.32 -1.97
N LYS A 174 -9.79 4.48 -3.22
CA LYS A 174 -10.40 3.39 -3.99
C LYS A 174 -9.47 2.18 -4.09
N ASP A 175 -8.20 2.39 -4.38
CA ASP A 175 -7.24 1.29 -4.48
C ASP A 175 -7.02 0.55 -3.16
N PHE A 176 -7.07 1.24 -2.02
CA PHE A 176 -7.05 0.58 -0.71
C PHE A 176 -8.29 -0.30 -0.50
N VAL A 177 -9.47 0.16 -0.91
CA VAL A 177 -10.71 -0.63 -0.85
C VAL A 177 -10.61 -1.85 -1.76
N ASP A 178 -10.09 -1.69 -2.97
CA ASP A 178 -9.86 -2.79 -3.91
C ASP A 178 -8.85 -3.79 -3.33
N ARG A 179 -7.74 -3.32 -2.73
CA ARG A 179 -6.75 -4.16 -2.05
C ARG A 179 -7.35 -4.90 -0.85
N LEU A 180 -8.20 -4.24 -0.06
CA LEU A 180 -8.92 -4.86 1.05
C LEU A 180 -9.78 -6.03 0.54
N ASN A 181 -10.56 -5.79 -0.52
CA ASN A 181 -11.40 -6.80 -1.13
C ASN A 181 -10.57 -7.96 -1.70
N GLN A 182 -9.42 -7.67 -2.32
CA GLN A 182 -8.49 -8.70 -2.78
C GLN A 182 -7.96 -9.53 -1.61
N ALA A 183 -7.47 -8.89 -0.55
CA ALA A 183 -6.90 -9.54 0.63
C ALA A 183 -7.90 -10.51 1.27
N ILE A 184 -9.11 -10.03 1.58
CA ILE A 184 -10.11 -10.84 2.29
C ILE A 184 -10.76 -11.91 1.40
N ASN A 185 -10.64 -11.81 0.07
CA ASN A 185 -11.11 -12.85 -0.84
C ASN A 185 -10.08 -13.96 -1.10
N LYS A 186 -8.85 -13.88 -0.57
CA LYS A 186 -7.86 -14.96 -0.71
C LYS A 186 -8.33 -16.23 0.00
N SER A 187 -7.91 -17.38 -0.53
CA SER A 187 -8.20 -18.71 0.01
C SER A 187 -6.97 -19.28 0.69
N PRO A 188 -6.98 -19.48 2.02
CA PRO A 188 -5.93 -20.22 2.72
C PRO A 188 -5.90 -21.67 2.23
N SER A 189 -4.73 -22.20 1.88
CA SER A 189 -4.61 -23.57 1.35
C SER A 189 -5.12 -24.61 2.35
N GLY A 190 -5.83 -25.64 1.89
CA GLY A 190 -6.42 -26.65 2.78
C GLY A 190 -7.70 -26.21 3.52
N TYR A 191 -8.19 -25.00 3.25
CA TYR A 191 -9.45 -24.48 3.80
C TYR A 191 -10.41 -24.11 2.66
N PRO A 192 -11.69 -24.53 2.72
CA PRO A 192 -12.64 -24.29 1.62
C PRO A 192 -13.25 -22.88 1.63
N TYR A 193 -13.02 -22.09 2.68
CA TYR A 193 -13.57 -20.75 2.85
C TYR A 193 -12.50 -19.67 2.66
N ARG A 194 -12.94 -18.46 2.30
CA ARG A 194 -12.05 -17.29 2.11
C ARG A 194 -11.75 -16.61 3.44
N ILE A 195 -10.72 -15.76 3.46
CA ILE A 195 -10.34 -15.01 4.67
C ILE A 195 -11.53 -14.25 5.27
N LYS A 196 -12.36 -13.58 4.45
CA LYS A 196 -13.57 -12.85 4.89
C LYS A 196 -14.60 -13.72 5.61
N ASP A 197 -14.61 -15.02 5.35
CA ASP A 197 -15.56 -15.95 5.97
C ASP A 197 -15.10 -16.30 7.39
N TYR A 198 -13.79 -16.30 7.64
CA TYR A 198 -13.19 -16.46 8.97
C TYR A 198 -13.10 -15.14 9.76
N LEU A 199 -12.77 -14.04 9.08
CA LEU A 199 -12.51 -12.72 9.65
C LEU A 199 -13.56 -11.70 9.18
N GLN A 200 -14.64 -11.53 9.97
CA GLN A 200 -15.72 -10.59 9.64
C GLN A 200 -15.57 -9.22 10.33
N SER A 201 -14.86 -9.17 11.45
CA SER A 201 -14.67 -7.93 12.19
C SER A 201 -13.83 -6.90 11.43
N PRO A 202 -13.98 -5.60 11.73
CA PRO A 202 -13.09 -4.57 11.21
C PRO A 202 -11.60 -4.86 11.49
N LEU A 203 -11.27 -5.37 12.68
CA LEU A 203 -9.90 -5.75 13.03
C LEU A 203 -9.38 -6.90 12.15
N GLY A 204 -10.20 -7.92 11.94
CA GLY A 204 -9.94 -9.05 11.04
C GLY A 204 -9.57 -8.59 9.64
N ARG A 205 -10.46 -7.81 9.04
CA ARG A 205 -10.31 -7.24 7.70
C ARG A 205 -9.10 -6.31 7.58
N ALA A 206 -8.87 -5.44 8.58
CA ALA A 206 -7.72 -4.54 8.62
C ALA A 206 -6.38 -5.30 8.74
N THR A 207 -6.33 -6.37 9.55
CA THR A 207 -5.12 -7.16 9.73
C THR A 207 -4.71 -7.88 8.44
N ALA A 208 -5.69 -8.39 7.68
CA ALA A 208 -5.45 -8.98 6.36
C ALA A 208 -5.00 -7.93 5.34
N LEU A 209 -5.66 -6.76 5.29
CA LEU A 209 -5.26 -5.64 4.44
C LEU A 209 -3.82 -5.18 4.73
N ASP A 210 -3.46 -5.05 6.01
CA ASP A 210 -2.14 -4.61 6.43
C ASP A 210 -1.03 -5.52 5.89
N GLN A 211 -1.24 -6.84 5.95
CA GLN A 211 -0.32 -7.78 5.31
C GLN A 211 -0.36 -7.69 3.79
N ASP A 212 -1.53 -7.50 3.19
CA ASP A 212 -1.64 -7.46 1.74
C ASP A 212 -0.95 -6.26 1.09
N VAL A 213 -0.95 -5.11 1.79
CA VAL A 213 -0.22 -3.91 1.36
C VAL A 213 1.29 -4.16 1.39
N ASN A 214 1.80 -4.86 2.40
CA ASN A 214 3.24 -5.01 2.63
C ASN A 214 3.84 -6.26 1.99
N TYR A 215 3.10 -7.37 1.97
CA TYR A 215 3.54 -8.65 1.46
C TYR A 215 2.36 -9.50 0.94
N PRO A 216 1.75 -9.11 -0.20
CA PRO A 216 0.53 -9.74 -0.70
C PRO A 216 0.66 -11.23 -0.99
N GLY A 217 1.85 -11.70 -1.39
CA GLY A 217 2.11 -13.12 -1.63
C GLY A 217 2.01 -14.01 -0.39
N ALA A 218 2.17 -13.45 0.81
CA ALA A 218 2.20 -14.20 2.07
C ALA A 218 0.86 -14.25 2.82
N THR A 219 -0.12 -13.41 2.45
CA THR A 219 -1.40 -13.25 3.17
C THR A 219 -2.14 -14.57 3.37
N ALA A 220 -2.34 -15.35 2.30
CA ALA A 220 -3.07 -16.61 2.37
C ALA A 220 -2.34 -17.68 3.18
N GLY A 221 -1.01 -17.76 3.03
CA GLY A 221 -0.18 -18.73 3.77
C GLY A 221 -0.07 -18.40 5.26
N SER A 222 0.02 -17.12 5.62
CA SER A 222 0.01 -16.69 7.02
C SER A 222 -1.34 -16.97 7.68
N MET A 223 -2.45 -16.73 6.98
CA MET A 223 -3.78 -17.10 7.47
C MET A 223 -3.90 -18.62 7.65
N GLN A 224 -3.45 -19.41 6.66
CA GLN A 224 -3.45 -20.87 6.75
C GLN A 224 -2.74 -21.34 8.03
N ALA A 225 -1.52 -20.86 8.26
CA ALA A 225 -0.73 -21.27 9.42
C ALA A 225 -1.46 -20.95 10.75
N SER A 226 -2.20 -19.84 10.79
CA SER A 226 -3.02 -19.49 11.96
C SER A 226 -4.23 -20.40 12.13
N LEU A 227 -4.95 -20.70 11.03
CA LEU A 227 -6.05 -21.66 11.05
C LEU A 227 -5.58 -23.06 11.47
N ASP A 228 -4.41 -23.51 11.01
CA ASP A 228 -3.83 -24.80 11.39
C ASP A 228 -3.60 -24.88 12.91
N ARG A 229 -3.08 -23.81 13.52
CA ARG A 229 -2.91 -23.72 14.98
C ARG A 229 -4.24 -23.63 15.71
N PHE A 230 -5.19 -22.86 15.20
CA PHE A 230 -6.53 -22.75 15.76
C PHE A 230 -7.24 -24.12 15.82
N PHE A 231 -7.31 -24.85 14.70
CA PHE A 231 -7.99 -26.14 14.62
C PHE A 231 -7.23 -27.26 15.34
N LYS A 232 -5.90 -27.16 15.47
CA LYS A 232 -5.14 -28.04 16.35
C LYS A 232 -5.56 -27.89 17.82
N ASN A 233 -5.83 -26.66 18.26
CA ASN A 233 -6.23 -26.36 19.63
C ASN A 233 -7.75 -26.49 19.86
N HIS A 234 -8.54 -26.50 18.79
CA HIS A 234 -10.00 -26.62 18.81
C HIS A 234 -10.47 -27.73 17.86
N PRO A 235 -10.15 -29.01 18.12
CA PRO A 235 -10.43 -30.11 17.19
C PRO A 235 -11.92 -30.37 16.95
N GLN A 236 -12.79 -29.86 17.82
CA GLN A 236 -14.25 -29.97 17.69
C GLN A 236 -14.90 -28.75 17.03
N ALA A 237 -14.13 -27.68 16.76
CA ALA A 237 -14.67 -26.52 16.06
C ALA A 237 -14.95 -26.89 14.59
N SER A 238 -16.13 -26.52 14.09
CA SER A 238 -16.45 -26.72 12.68
C SER A 238 -15.46 -25.96 11.79
N ARG A 239 -15.03 -26.60 10.70
CA ARG A 239 -14.23 -25.95 9.66
C ARG A 239 -15.02 -24.92 8.85
N ASN A 240 -16.36 -24.91 8.99
CA ASN A 240 -17.26 -23.91 8.43
C ASN A 240 -17.49 -22.77 9.42
N PRO A 241 -16.96 -21.56 9.18
CA PRO A 241 -17.15 -20.43 10.09
C PRO A 241 -18.60 -19.99 10.29
N ALA A 242 -19.49 -20.31 9.35
CA ALA A 242 -20.92 -20.03 9.48
C ALA A 242 -21.57 -20.86 10.60
N GLU A 243 -20.96 -21.97 11.01
CA GLU A 243 -21.46 -22.87 12.06
C GLU A 243 -20.93 -22.53 13.46
N TRP A 244 -20.10 -21.49 13.60
CA TRP A 244 -19.49 -21.15 14.90
C TRP A 244 -20.51 -20.59 15.91
N GLY A 245 -21.65 -20.06 15.44
CA GLY A 245 -22.73 -19.57 16.30
C GLY A 245 -22.23 -18.61 17.37
N ALA A 246 -22.56 -18.87 18.64
CA ALA A 246 -22.14 -18.04 19.78
C ALA A 246 -20.61 -17.97 19.98
N ASN A 247 -19.85 -18.94 19.44
CA ASN A 247 -18.38 -18.93 19.54
C ASN A 247 -17.71 -18.06 18.46
N ARG A 248 -18.47 -17.46 17.54
CA ARG A 248 -17.96 -16.70 16.40
C ARG A 248 -16.91 -15.65 16.79
N ALA A 249 -17.26 -14.75 17.70
CA ALA A 249 -16.37 -13.66 18.14
C ALA A 249 -15.13 -14.21 18.87
N THR A 250 -15.31 -15.22 19.73
CA THR A 250 -14.22 -15.87 20.47
C THR A 250 -13.22 -16.57 19.54
N TYR A 251 -13.71 -17.32 18.55
CA TYR A 251 -12.87 -18.03 17.59
C TYR A 251 -12.15 -17.06 16.64
N GLU A 252 -12.85 -16.04 16.13
CA GLU A 252 -12.21 -14.99 15.35
C GLU A 252 -11.13 -14.26 16.15
N THR A 253 -11.39 -13.94 17.42
CA THR A 253 -10.41 -13.34 18.34
C THR A 253 -9.19 -14.24 18.54
N SER A 254 -9.40 -15.54 18.77
CA SER A 254 -8.31 -16.51 18.94
C SER A 254 -7.43 -16.60 17.69
N ILE A 255 -8.05 -16.64 16.50
CA ILE A 255 -7.33 -16.62 15.22
C ILE A 255 -6.56 -15.31 15.07
N LEU A 256 -7.19 -14.16 15.34
CA LEU A 256 -6.55 -12.85 15.21
C LEU A 256 -5.37 -12.64 16.16
N GLN A 257 -5.48 -13.10 17.41
CA GLN A 257 -4.41 -13.03 18.40
C GLN A 257 -3.18 -13.85 18.00
N ASP A 258 -3.35 -14.84 17.13
CA ASP A 258 -2.25 -15.60 16.55
C ASP A 258 -1.80 -15.03 15.19
N TYR A 259 -2.72 -14.87 14.23
CA TYR A 259 -2.46 -14.35 12.88
C TYR A 259 -1.83 -12.96 12.92
N GLY A 260 -2.36 -12.05 13.73
CA GLY A 260 -1.86 -10.69 13.89
C GLY A 260 -0.35 -10.65 14.14
N PRO A 261 0.15 -11.05 15.30
CA PRO A 261 1.57 -10.94 15.61
C PRO A 261 2.49 -11.87 14.81
N THR A 262 1.98 -12.98 14.25
CA THR A 262 2.82 -14.00 13.60
C THR A 262 2.85 -13.94 12.07
N ARG A 263 1.99 -13.14 11.43
CA ARG A 263 1.95 -13.01 9.97
C ARG A 263 3.28 -12.52 9.41
N SER A 264 3.63 -12.99 8.21
CA SER A 264 4.87 -12.60 7.54
C SER A 264 4.87 -11.10 7.22
N MET A 265 5.85 -10.40 7.77
CA MET A 265 6.08 -8.96 7.63
C MET A 265 7.57 -8.66 7.56
N ALA A 266 7.91 -7.39 7.29
CA ALA A 266 9.27 -6.91 7.37
C ALA A 266 9.90 -7.20 8.74
N VAL A 267 11.19 -7.50 8.73
CA VAL A 267 12.01 -7.68 9.94
C VAL A 267 13.01 -6.53 10.00
N VAL A 268 12.93 -5.72 11.05
CA VAL A 268 13.80 -4.57 11.28
C VAL A 268 14.65 -4.86 12.51
N ASN A 269 15.98 -4.81 12.37
CA ASN A 269 16.92 -5.13 13.44
C ASN A 269 16.68 -6.50 14.10
N GLY A 270 16.29 -7.50 13.30
CA GLY A 270 16.00 -8.86 13.78
C GLY A 270 14.61 -9.06 14.39
N VAL A 271 13.77 -8.02 14.45
CA VAL A 271 12.42 -8.08 15.03
C VAL A 271 11.35 -7.90 13.95
N SER A 272 10.35 -8.79 13.90
CA SER A 272 9.19 -8.64 13.02
C SER A 272 8.33 -7.45 13.44
N VAL A 273 7.93 -6.62 12.47
CA VAL A 273 7.03 -5.47 12.73
C VAL A 273 5.57 -5.88 12.92
N ALA A 274 5.21 -7.14 12.66
CA ALA A 274 3.83 -7.63 12.68
C ALA A 274 3.10 -7.40 14.00
N GLY A 275 3.80 -7.63 15.13
CA GLY A 275 3.26 -7.46 16.48
C GLY A 275 2.87 -6.02 16.78
N THR A 276 3.80 -5.07 16.60
CA THR A 276 3.55 -3.64 16.82
C THR A 276 2.44 -3.12 15.91
N ARG A 277 2.48 -3.45 14.62
CA ARG A 277 1.44 -3.07 13.65
C ARG A 277 0.07 -3.63 14.03
N TYR A 278 0.01 -4.85 14.55
CA TYR A 278 -1.25 -5.43 15.03
C TYR A 278 -1.78 -4.70 16.27
N GLN A 279 -0.91 -4.35 17.22
CA GLN A 279 -1.32 -3.60 18.42
C GLN A 279 -1.90 -2.23 18.10
N HIS A 280 -1.36 -1.53 17.09
CA HIS A 280 -1.96 -0.29 16.57
C HIS A 280 -3.39 -0.53 16.09
N LEU A 281 -3.62 -1.58 15.29
CA LEU A 281 -4.95 -1.93 14.78
C LEU A 281 -5.92 -2.30 15.92
N VAL A 282 -5.47 -3.10 16.90
CA VAL A 282 -6.28 -3.45 18.09
C VAL A 282 -6.67 -2.19 18.86
N SER A 283 -5.74 -1.26 19.05
CA SER A 283 -5.99 -0.01 19.77
C SER A 283 -7.02 0.87 19.06
N ALA A 284 -7.01 0.85 17.72
CA ALA A 284 -7.93 1.66 16.90
C ALA A 284 -9.31 1.01 16.69
N LEU A 285 -9.38 -0.33 16.60
CA LEU A 285 -10.58 -1.04 16.13
C LEU A 285 -11.28 -1.87 17.23
N GLY A 286 -10.57 -2.20 18.31
CA GLY A 286 -11.03 -3.15 19.32
C GLY A 286 -10.97 -4.60 18.85
N LEU A 287 -11.04 -5.53 19.80
CA LEU A 287 -11.21 -6.95 19.50
C LEU A 287 -12.65 -7.24 19.04
N PRO A 288 -12.87 -8.34 18.29
CA PRO A 288 -14.22 -8.80 17.97
C PRO A 288 -15.07 -8.98 19.24
N SER A 289 -16.31 -8.50 19.19
CA SER A 289 -17.33 -8.59 20.24
C SER A 289 -18.58 -9.29 19.74
#